data_AF-A0A2V9WIW8-F1
#
_entry.id   AF-A0A2V9WIW8-F1
#
_cell.length_a   1.000
_cell.length_b   1.000
_cell.length_c   1.000
_cell.angle_alpha   90.00
_cell.angle_beta   90.00
_cell.angle_gamma   90.00
#
_symmetry.space_group_name_H-M   'P 1'
#
loop_
_entity.id
_entity.type
_entity.pdbx_description
1 polymer ?
#
loop_
_entity_poly.entity_id
_entity_poly.type
_entity_poly.pdbx_seq_one_letter_code
_entity_poly.pdbx_strand_id
1 'polypeptide(L)'
;MIEGIFFRIPLIISDVGIFALILKFTGRLRYAALYLLNPLIIYLTGAWGIYDSLMLFPLVAGFVLYARNERRLASVSFVISGLFKLFGFVPFSLMALETLLQRRWKEFGFQIGSAIGLIALTFAPYVGNGL
;
A
#
# COMPACT_ATOMS: atom_id res chain seq x y z
N MET A 1 -22.47 19.46 0.32
CA MET A 1 -21.67 19.19 -0.90
C MET A 1 -20.17 19.37 -0.68
N ILE A 2 -19.72 20.42 0.02
CA ILE A 2 -18.28 20.69 0.27
C ILE A 2 -17.63 19.64 1.18
N GLU A 3 -18.34 19.18 2.22
CA GLU A 3 -17.84 18.16 3.16
C GLU A 3 -17.49 16.83 2.47
N GLY A 4 -18.29 16.42 1.48
CA GLY A 4 -18.04 15.18 0.72
C GLY A 4 -16.76 15.24 -0.12
N ILE A 5 -16.32 16.43 -0.54
CA ILE A 5 -15.04 16.61 -1.24
C ILE A 5 -13.89 16.42 -0.26
N PHE A 6 -14.01 16.95 0.96
CA PHE A 6 -12.96 16.87 1.96
C PHE A 6 -12.56 15.42 2.29
N PHE A 7 -13.55 14.53 2.45
CA PHE A 7 -13.30 13.10 2.67
C PHE A 7 -12.69 12.38 1.46
N ARG A 8 -12.81 12.94 0.25
CA ARG A 8 -12.28 12.35 -0.99
C ARG A 8 -10.87 12.84 -1.32
N ILE A 9 -10.41 13.95 -0.74
CA ILE A 9 -9.06 14.50 -0.99
C ILE A 9 -7.97 13.42 -0.77
N PRO A 10 -7.94 12.66 0.34
CA PRO A 10 -6.91 11.63 0.55
C PRO A 10 -6.95 10.52 -0.52
N LEU A 11 -8.14 10.19 -1.03
CA LEU A 11 -8.33 9.19 -2.09
C LEU A 11 -7.77 9.70 -3.42
N ILE A 12 -8.14 10.93 -3.78
CA ILE A 12 -7.67 11.58 -5.01
C ILE A 12 -6.14 11.73 -4.99
N ILE A 13 -5.57 12.16 -3.85
CA ILE A 13 -4.11 12.25 -3.67
C ILE A 13 -3.47 10.88 -3.87
N SER A 14 -4.08 9.82 -3.36
CA SER A 14 -3.56 8.45 -3.52
C SER A 14 -3.60 7.99 -4.97
N ASP A 15 -4.67 8.27 -5.70
CA ASP A 15 -4.77 7.93 -7.14
C ASP A 15 -3.74 8.71 -7.98
N VAL A 16 -3.55 10.00 -7.69
CA VAL A 16 -2.50 10.81 -8.33
C VAL A 16 -1.11 10.29 -7.96
N GLY A 17 -0.92 9.87 -6.71
CA GLY A 17 0.31 9.23 -6.23
C GLY A 17 0.61 7.94 -6.98
N ILE A 18 -0.38 7.07 -7.18
CA ILE A 18 -0.25 5.84 -7.96
C ILE A 18 0.11 6.16 -9.42
N PHE A 19 -0.58 7.12 -10.03
CA PHE A 19 -0.26 7.59 -11.38
C PHE A 19 1.21 8.03 -11.49
N ALA A 20 1.66 8.90 -10.59
CA ALA A 20 3.04 9.40 -10.59
C ALA A 20 4.06 8.28 -10.38
N LEU A 21 3.73 7.32 -9.51
CA LEU A 21 4.59 6.18 -9.20
C LEU A 21 4.72 5.22 -10.37
N ILE A 22 3.62 4.89 -11.05
CA ILE A 22 3.63 4.08 -12.29
C ILE A 22 4.40 4.80 -13.40
N LEU A 23 4.18 6.10 -13.57
CA LEU A 23 4.87 6.90 -14.57
C LEU A 23 6.38 6.89 -14.33
N LYS A 24 6.82 7.12 -13.08
CA LYS A 24 8.24 7.11 -12.70
C LYS A 24 8.87 5.72 -12.80
N PHE A 25 8.11 4.66 -12.55
CA PHE A 25 8.62 3.29 -12.62
C PHE A 25 8.74 2.79 -14.06
N THR A 26 7.74 3.04 -14.90
CA THR A 26 7.67 2.50 -16.27
C THR A 26 8.25 3.44 -17.32
N GLY A 27 8.36 4.74 -17.02
CA GLY A 27 8.73 5.79 -17.98
C GLY A 27 7.70 6.02 -19.09
N ARG A 28 6.51 5.40 -18.99
CA ARG A 28 5.53 5.37 -20.09
C ARG A 28 4.18 5.90 -19.64
N LEU A 29 3.80 7.07 -20.18
CA LEU A 29 2.53 7.74 -19.87
C LEU A 29 1.31 6.84 -20.08
N ARG A 30 1.32 5.98 -21.11
CA ARG A 30 0.20 5.09 -21.41
C ARG A 30 -0.22 4.21 -20.24
N TYR A 31 0.73 3.67 -19.46
CA TYR A 31 0.40 2.77 -18.35
C TYR A 31 -0.13 3.54 -17.15
N ALA A 32 0.44 4.70 -16.86
CA ALA A 32 -0.05 5.57 -15.81
C ALA A 32 -1.46 6.11 -16.15
N ALA A 33 -1.67 6.55 -17.40
CA ALA A 33 -2.95 7.02 -17.89
C ALA A 33 -4.03 5.94 -17.86
N LEU A 34 -3.69 4.69 -18.21
CA LEU A 34 -4.63 3.56 -18.11
C LEU A 34 -5.12 3.32 -16.69
N TYR A 35 -4.29 3.56 -15.66
CA TYR A 35 -4.75 3.50 -14.27
C TYR A 35 -5.73 4.64 -13.95
N LEU A 36 -5.33 5.89 -14.21
CA LEU A 36 -6.12 7.06 -13.82
C LEU A 36 -7.44 7.17 -14.60
N LEU A 37 -7.46 6.73 -15.86
CA LEU A 37 -8.64 6.73 -16.72
C LEU A 37 -9.45 5.44 -16.61
N ASN A 38 -9.08 4.52 -15.71
CA ASN A 38 -9.85 3.30 -15.51
C ASN A 38 -11.23 3.64 -14.94
N PRO A 39 -12.33 3.30 -15.63
CA PRO A 39 -13.68 3.65 -15.18
C PRO A 39 -14.02 3.04 -13.82
N LEU A 40 -13.44 1.88 -13.48
CA LEU A 40 -13.62 1.26 -12.17
C LEU A 40 -13.00 2.10 -11.06
N ILE A 41 -11.77 2.62 -11.26
CA ILE A 41 -11.07 3.45 -10.29
C ILE A 41 -11.83 4.77 -10.10
N ILE A 42 -12.23 5.41 -11.20
CA ILE A 42 -13.03 6.65 -11.17
C ILE A 42 -14.35 6.42 -10.42
N TYR A 43 -15.01 5.29 -10.64
CA TYR A 43 -16.27 4.97 -9.97
C TYR A 43 -16.06 4.71 -8.47
N LEU A 44 -15.07 3.90 -8.09
CA LEU A 44 -14.78 3.56 -6.69
C LEU A 44 -14.37 4.81 -5.89
N THR A 45 -13.47 5.63 -6.41
CA THR A 45 -12.98 6.83 -5.73
C THR A 45 -13.97 7.99 -5.84
N GLY A 46 -14.47 8.26 -7.05
CA GLY A 46 -15.23 9.46 -7.38
C GLY A 46 -16.73 9.35 -7.12
N ALA A 47 -17.35 8.19 -7.35
CA ALA A 47 -18.78 8.01 -7.12
C ALA A 47 -19.05 7.44 -5.72
N TRP A 48 -18.37 6.35 -5.36
CA TRP A 48 -18.62 5.61 -4.11
C TRP A 48 -17.78 6.08 -2.93
N GLY A 49 -16.65 6.75 -3.16
CA GLY A 49 -15.76 7.20 -2.08
C GLY A 49 -15.17 6.06 -1.27
N ILE A 50 -14.93 4.90 -1.88
CA ILE A 50 -14.32 3.74 -1.21
C ILE A 50 -12.82 4.01 -1.01
N TYR A 51 -12.31 3.62 0.16
CA TYR A 51 -10.91 3.80 0.57
C TYR A 51 -9.89 2.87 -0.12
N ASP A 52 -10.21 2.33 -1.30
CA ASP A 52 -9.36 1.35 -2.00
C ASP A 52 -8.05 1.99 -2.47
N SER A 53 -8.07 3.24 -2.89
CA SER A 53 -6.88 3.97 -3.33
C SER A 53 -5.86 4.16 -2.21
N LEU A 54 -6.30 4.31 -0.94
CA LEU A 54 -5.39 4.41 0.21
C LEU A 54 -4.63 3.11 0.44
N MET A 55 -5.26 1.97 0.14
CA MET A 55 -4.63 0.66 0.22
C MET A 55 -3.77 0.37 -1.00
N LEU A 56 -4.24 0.72 -2.20
CA LEU A 56 -3.55 0.46 -3.47
C LEU A 56 -2.26 1.27 -3.60
N PHE A 57 -2.21 2.49 -3.09
CA PHE A 57 -1.00 3.31 -3.19
C PHE A 57 0.24 2.63 -2.56
N PRO A 58 0.23 2.26 -1.26
CA PRO A 58 1.34 1.53 -0.66
C PRO A 58 1.51 0.13 -1.27
N LEU A 59 0.46 -0.50 -1.81
CA LEU A 59 0.59 -1.79 -2.52
C LEU A 59 1.46 -1.66 -3.77
N VAL A 60 1.13 -0.71 -4.64
CA VAL A 60 1.87 -0.46 -5.89
C VAL A 60 3.28 0.02 -5.57
N ALA A 61 3.44 0.88 -4.55
CA ALA A 61 4.75 1.28 -4.06
C ALA A 61 5.59 0.07 -3.61
N GLY A 62 5.00 -0.87 -2.87
CA GLY A 62 5.65 -2.10 -2.44
C GLY A 62 6.14 -2.94 -3.61
N PHE A 63 5.34 -3.12 -4.66
CA PHE A 63 5.76 -3.84 -5.87
C PHE A 63 6.90 -3.14 -6.61
N VAL A 64 6.86 -1.80 -6.72
CA VAL A 64 7.95 -1.03 -7.34
C VAL A 64 9.24 -1.13 -6.55
N LEU A 65 9.17 -1.06 -5.22
CA LEU A 65 10.33 -1.23 -4.33
C LEU A 65 10.88 -2.65 -4.42
N TYR A 66 10.00 -3.66 -4.43
CA TYR A 66 10.38 -5.05 -4.59
C TYR A 66 11.11 -5.27 -5.94
N ALA A 67 10.58 -4.72 -7.04
CA ALA A 67 11.21 -4.77 -8.35
C ALA A 67 12.58 -4.06 -8.41
N ARG A 68 12.79 -3.06 -7.55
CA ARG A 68 14.09 -2.37 -7.36
C ARG A 68 15.01 -3.07 -6.36
N ASN A 69 14.63 -4.26 -5.90
CA ASN A 69 15.35 -5.06 -4.90
C ASN A 69 15.44 -4.42 -3.50
N GLU A 70 14.61 -3.40 -3.23
CA GLU A 70 14.52 -2.70 -1.94
C GLU A 70 13.59 -3.45 -0.97
N ARG A 71 13.97 -4.70 -0.64
CA ARG A 71 13.09 -5.66 0.02
C ARG A 71 12.51 -5.18 1.36
N ARG A 72 13.30 -4.45 2.15
CA ARG A 72 12.89 -3.93 3.46
C ARG A 72 11.81 -2.86 3.35
N LEU A 73 11.95 -1.96 2.39
CA LEU A 73 10.96 -0.90 2.16
C LEU A 73 9.70 -1.50 1.54
N ALA A 74 9.85 -2.45 0.62
CA ALA A 74 8.72 -3.18 0.04
C ALA A 74 7.87 -3.88 1.11
N SER A 75 8.50 -4.55 2.08
CA SER A 75 7.75 -5.22 3.15
C SER A 75 6.98 -4.22 4.02
N VAL A 76 7.59 -3.09 4.37
CA VAL A 76 6.90 -2.00 5.10
C VAL A 76 5.71 -1.48 4.31
N SER A 77 5.88 -1.23 3.01
CA SER A 77 4.78 -0.79 2.15
C SER A 77 3.63 -1.80 2.06
N PHE A 78 3.94 -3.10 1.95
CA PHE A 78 2.89 -4.13 1.94
C PHE A 78 2.17 -4.26 3.27
N VAL A 79 2.86 -4.12 4.41
CA VAL A 79 2.21 -4.09 5.73
C VAL A 79 1.28 -2.88 5.85
N ILE A 80 1.74 -1.68 5.47
CA ILE A 80 0.91 -0.46 5.49
C ILE A 80 -0.35 -0.66 4.62
N SER A 81 -0.18 -1.25 3.44
CA SER A 81 -1.31 -1.63 2.57
C SER A 81 -2.25 -2.62 3.27
N GLY A 82 -1.71 -3.64 3.94
CA GLY A 82 -2.41 -4.64 4.73
C GLY A 82 -3.26 -4.04 5.86
N LEU A 83 -2.76 -2.98 6.51
CA LEU A 83 -3.46 -2.26 7.57
C LEU A 83 -4.69 -1.50 7.06
N PHE A 84 -4.66 -1.01 5.81
CA PHE A 84 -5.85 -0.43 5.18
C PHE A 84 -6.84 -1.50 4.72
N LYS A 85 -6.36 -2.55 4.04
CA LYS A 85 -7.14 -3.76 3.76
C LYS A 85 -6.25 -5.00 3.78
N LEU A 86 -6.79 -6.08 4.32
CA LEU A 86 -6.11 -7.37 4.48
C LEU A 86 -5.44 -7.90 3.21
N PHE A 87 -5.93 -7.54 2.03
CA PHE A 87 -5.33 -7.94 0.75
C PHE A 87 -3.86 -7.53 0.61
N GLY A 88 -3.40 -6.47 1.29
CA GLY A 88 -1.99 -6.05 1.28
C GLY A 88 -1.05 -7.02 2.00
N PHE A 89 -1.59 -7.87 2.90
CA PHE A 89 -0.81 -8.92 3.56
C PHE A 89 -0.52 -10.13 2.65
N VAL A 90 -1.23 -10.26 1.51
CA VAL A 90 -0.98 -11.34 0.55
C VAL A 90 0.43 -11.22 -0.06
N PRO A 91 0.83 -10.12 -0.71
CA PRO A 91 2.20 -9.99 -1.21
C PRO A 91 3.24 -9.95 -0.09
N PHE A 92 2.91 -9.40 1.09
CA PHE A 92 3.81 -9.46 2.25
C PHE A 92 4.13 -10.91 2.65
N SER A 93 3.12 -11.77 2.77
CA SER A 93 3.30 -13.16 3.19
C SER A 93 4.05 -13.98 2.15
N LEU A 94 3.76 -13.79 0.86
CA LEU A 94 4.50 -14.41 -0.24
C LEU A 94 5.98 -13.99 -0.22
N MET A 95 6.24 -12.69 -0.04
CA MET A 95 7.59 -12.16 0.06
C MET A 95 8.32 -12.70 1.30
N ALA A 96 7.66 -12.79 2.45
CA ALA A 96 8.24 -13.35 3.65
C ALA A 96 8.57 -14.83 3.51
N LEU A 97 7.69 -15.60 2.86
CA LEU A 97 7.90 -17.00 2.54
C LEU A 97 9.11 -17.16 1.60
N GLU A 98 9.21 -16.35 0.56
CA GLU A 98 10.36 -16.35 -0.35
C GLU A 98 11.67 -16.09 0.40
N THR A 99 11.71 -15.07 1.26
CA THR A 99 12.88 -14.72 2.10
C THR A 99 13.26 -15.86 3.05
N LEU A 100 12.24 -16.52 3.64
CA LEU A 100 12.42 -17.68 4.51
C LEU A 100 13.02 -18.87 3.75
N LEU A 101 12.48 -19.19 2.56
CA LEU A 101 12.97 -20.26 1.69
C LEU A 101 14.40 -20.00 1.20
N GLN A 102 14.75 -18.74 0.95
CA GLN A 102 16.12 -18.31 0.63
C GLN A 102 17.05 -18.26 1.84
N ARG A 103 16.59 -18.67 3.03
CA ARG A 103 17.35 -18.68 4.30
C ARG A 103 17.93 -17.32 4.68
N ARG A 104 17.28 -16.23 4.27
CA ARG A 104 17.71 -14.85 4.58
C ARG A 104 17.12 -14.40 5.93
N TRP A 105 17.55 -15.05 7.01
CA TRP A 105 16.99 -14.86 8.36
C TRP A 105 16.99 -13.41 8.85
N LYS A 106 18.01 -12.63 8.49
CA LYS A 106 18.09 -11.20 8.85
C LYS A 106 16.99 -10.37 8.18
N GLU A 107 16.73 -10.61 6.90
CA GLU A 107 15.65 -9.94 6.16
C GLU A 107 14.29 -10.39 6.68
N PHE A 108 14.12 -11.69 6.91
CA PHE A 108 12.88 -12.25 7.45
C PHE A 108 12.57 -11.67 8.84
N GLY A 109 13.56 -11.62 9.74
CA GLY A 109 13.42 -11.01 11.06
C GLY A 109 13.01 -9.53 10.97
N PHE A 110 13.58 -8.77 10.02
CA PHE A 110 13.15 -7.39 9.77
C PHE A 110 11.70 -7.32 9.27
N GLN A 111 11.29 -8.18 8.33
CA GLN A 111 9.93 -8.22 7.80
C GLN A 111 8.91 -8.48 8.91
N ILE A 112 9.11 -9.52 9.72
CA ILE A 112 8.24 -9.85 10.84
C ILE A 112 8.27 -8.74 11.91
N GLY A 113 9.45 -8.23 12.25
CA GLY A 113 9.59 -7.12 13.20
C GLY A 113 8.85 -5.86 12.73
N SER A 114 8.94 -5.52 11.45
CA SER A 114 8.23 -4.38 10.86
C SER A 114 6.72 -4.57 10.85
N ALA A 115 6.25 -5.80 10.57
CA ALA A 115 4.83 -6.13 10.61
C ALA A 115 4.26 -6.01 12.02
N ILE A 116 4.89 -6.67 12.99
CA ILE A 116 4.49 -6.62 14.41
C ILE A 116 4.55 -5.19 14.91
N GLY A 117 5.64 -4.46 14.62
CA GLY A 117 5.82 -3.08 15.07
C GLY A 117 4.75 -2.13 14.53
N LEU A 118 4.44 -2.20 13.23
CA LEU A 118 3.40 -1.36 12.61
C LEU A 118 1.99 -1.74 13.10
N ILE A 119 1.70 -3.03 13.24
CA ILE A 119 0.44 -3.49 13.82
C ILE A 119 0.32 -2.98 15.27
N ALA A 120 1.34 -3.18 16.10
CA ALA A 120 1.35 -2.71 17.48
C ALA A 120 1.17 -1.19 17.58
N LEU A 121 1.84 -0.41 16.72
CA LEU A 121 1.66 1.04 16.67
C LEU A 121 0.23 1.45 16.26
N THR A 122 -0.39 0.69 15.36
CA THR A 122 -1.79 0.93 14.96
C THR A 122 -2.75 0.68 16.12
N PHE A 123 -2.48 -0.32 16.96
CA PHE A 123 -3.29 -0.66 18.13
C PHE A 123 -2.89 0.07 19.42
N ALA A 124 -1.72 0.71 19.47
CA ALA A 124 -1.21 1.39 20.66
C ALA A 124 -2.17 2.45 21.24
N PRO A 125 -2.88 3.27 20.43
CA PRO A 125 -3.87 4.22 20.94
C PRO A 125 -5.04 3.53 21.64
N TYR A 126 -5.41 2.32 21.20
CA TYR A 126 -6.50 1.56 21.78
C TYR A 126 -6.10 0.88 23.08
N VAL A 127 -4.86 0.36 23.16
CA VAL A 127 -4.33 -0.23 24.40
C VAL A 127 -4.12 0.85 25.48
N GLY A 128 -3.63 2.03 25.12
CA GLY A 128 -3.38 3.12 26.07
C GLY A 128 -4.63 3.83 26.58
N ASN A 129 -5.69 3.90 25.76
CA ASN A 129 -6.96 4.52 26.15
C ASN A 129 -7.96 3.53 26.77
N GLY A 130 -7.55 2.28 27.00
CA GLY A 130 -8.42 1.23 27.55
C GLY A 130 -9.48 0.78 26.55
N LEU A 131 -9.10 -0.14 25.67
CA LEU A 131 -9.94 -1.33 25.50
C LEU A 131 -9.95 -2.12 26.81
#